data_AF-A0A952VVX8-F1
#
_entry.id   AF-A0A952VVX8-F1
#
_cell.length_a   1.000
_cell.length_b   1.000
_cell.length_c   1.000
_cell.angle_alpha   90.00
_cell.angle_beta   90.00
_cell.angle_gamma   90.00
#
_symmetry.space_group_name_H-M   'P 1'
#
loop_
_entity.id
_entity.type
_entity.pdbx_description
1 polymer ?
#
loop_
_entity_poly.entity_id
_entity_poly.type
_entity_poly.pdbx_seq_one_letter_code
_entity_poly.pdbx_strand_id
1 'polypeptide(L)'
;MDSLDNYGTHTHPTVKKWLVKHPRFHLHFTWTSASWLNLIERWFGEIMRKRIRRGVFTSVPELVAAIDEFIRLNNKNPKPFVWTKTVDAILKKIMHCTAGLKHHTSC
;
A
#
# COMPACT_ATOMS: atom_id res chain seq x y z
N MET A 1 -7.36 8.74 4.73
CA MET A 1 -7.69 8.44 3.31
C MET A 1 -7.09 7.09 3.06
N ASP A 2 -7.96 6.08 3.00
CA ASP A 2 -7.56 4.69 3.14
C ASP A 2 -7.45 4.11 1.72
N SER A 3 -6.28 4.34 1.12
CA SER A 3 -5.95 3.89 -0.22
C SER A 3 -5.51 2.43 -0.20
N LEU A 4 -6.13 1.56 -0.99
CA LEU A 4 -5.78 0.14 -1.10
C LEU A 4 -5.50 -0.23 -2.56
N ASP A 5 -4.70 -1.28 -2.77
CA ASP A 5 -4.59 -1.93 -4.07
C ASP A 5 -5.86 -2.73 -4.41
N ASN A 6 -5.99 -3.13 -5.67
CA ASN A 6 -7.15 -3.88 -6.17
C ASN A 6 -7.03 -5.39 -5.94
N TYR A 7 -6.22 -5.84 -4.98
CA TYR A 7 -5.98 -7.26 -4.76
C TYR A 7 -7.29 -8.02 -4.46
N GLY A 8 -7.40 -9.24 -4.97
CA GLY A 8 -8.66 -9.98 -5.03
C GLY A 8 -9.34 -10.20 -3.67
N THR A 9 -8.55 -10.28 -2.59
CA THR A 9 -9.09 -10.43 -1.22
C THR A 9 -9.90 -9.21 -0.79
N HIS A 10 -9.57 -8.00 -1.24
CA HIS A 10 -10.30 -6.78 -0.91
C HIS A 10 -11.69 -6.72 -1.57
N THR A 11 -11.91 -7.50 -2.64
CA THR A 11 -13.17 -7.52 -3.38
C THR A 11 -14.02 -8.77 -3.12
N HIS A 12 -13.54 -9.67 -2.25
CA HIS A 12 -14.21 -10.93 -1.92
C HIS A 12 -15.61 -10.67 -1.33
N PRO A 13 -16.63 -11.48 -1.66
CA PRO A 13 -18.01 -11.26 -1.19
C PRO A 13 -18.13 -11.14 0.34
N THR A 14 -17.36 -11.93 1.10
CA THR A 14 -17.34 -11.84 2.58
C THR A 14 -16.85 -10.48 3.07
N VAL A 15 -15.82 -9.93 2.45
CA VAL A 15 -15.26 -8.61 2.79
C VAL A 15 -16.25 -7.51 2.43
N LYS A 16 -16.86 -7.57 1.24
CA LYS A 16 -17.92 -6.63 0.83
C LYS A 16 -19.11 -6.64 1.79
N LYS A 17 -19.59 -7.82 2.18
CA LYS A 17 -20.68 -7.96 3.17
C LYS A 17 -20.31 -7.37 4.52
N TRP A 18 -19.06 -7.52 4.96
CA TRP A 18 -18.58 -6.91 6.19
C TRP A 18 -18.52 -5.38 6.09
N LEU A 19 -18.01 -4.83 4.99
CA LEU A 19 -17.92 -3.37 4.78
C LEU A 19 -19.29 -2.69 4.79
N VAL A 20 -20.32 -3.32 4.21
CA VAL A 20 -21.70 -2.81 4.28
C VAL A 20 -22.18 -2.65 5.72
N LYS A 21 -21.75 -3.53 6.64
CA LYS A 21 -22.09 -3.44 8.06
C LYS A 21 -21.23 -2.43 8.84
N HIS A 22 -20.15 -1.94 8.25
CA HIS A 22 -19.18 -1.05 8.91
C HIS A 22 -18.95 0.22 8.07
N PRO A 23 -19.93 1.14 8.05
CA PRO A 23 -19.89 2.33 7.16
C PRO A 23 -18.77 3.32 7.48
N ARG A 24 -18.08 3.15 8.62
CA ARG A 24 -16.89 3.92 8.99
C ARG A 24 -15.72 3.72 8.01
N PHE A 25 -15.70 2.62 7.26
CA PHE A 25 -14.62 2.29 6.34
C PHE A 25 -15.02 2.60 4.90
N HIS A 26 -14.37 3.61 4.32
CA HIS A 26 -14.51 3.96 2.91
C HIS A 26 -13.23 3.59 2.16
N LEU A 27 -13.29 2.54 1.34
CA LEU A 27 -12.13 2.07 0.59
C LEU A 27 -11.95 2.91 -0.69
N HIS A 28 -10.75 3.45 -0.88
CA HIS A 28 -10.35 4.08 -2.12
C HIS A 28 -9.35 3.18 -2.84
N PHE A 29 -9.75 2.59 -3.97
CA PHE A 29 -8.86 1.70 -4.72
C PHE A 29 -7.97 2.48 -5.66
N THR A 30 -6.66 2.20 -5.65
CA THR A 30 -5.73 2.69 -6.66
C THR A 30 -5.98 1.96 -7.99
N TRP A 31 -5.85 2.67 -9.10
CA TRP A 31 -5.96 2.09 -10.44
C TRP A 31 -4.97 0.94 -10.67
N THR A 32 -5.31 0.01 -11.56
CA THR A 32 -4.41 -1.07 -11.97
C THR A 32 -3.07 -0.50 -12.44
N SER A 33 -1.97 -1.13 -12.02
CA SER A 33 -0.59 -0.69 -12.28
C SER A 33 -0.20 0.65 -11.60
N ALA A 34 -0.99 1.12 -10.63
CA ALA A 34 -0.70 2.33 -9.87
C ALA A 34 -0.28 2.05 -8.41
N SER A 35 0.38 0.92 -8.16
CA SER A 35 0.89 0.54 -6.82
C SER A 35 1.82 1.59 -6.20
N TRP A 36 2.53 2.36 -7.04
CA TRP A 36 3.35 3.50 -6.63
C TRP A 36 2.56 4.64 -5.95
N LEU A 37 1.23 4.66 -6.10
CA LEU A 37 0.34 5.57 -5.38
C LEU A 37 -0.04 5.04 -3.99
N ASN A 38 0.22 3.79 -3.68
CA ASN A 38 -0.18 3.19 -2.42
C ASN A 38 0.84 3.53 -1.31
N LEU A 39 0.45 4.35 -0.34
CA LEU A 39 1.35 4.80 0.73
C LEU A 39 1.82 3.65 1.64
N ILE A 40 1.01 2.60 1.81
CA ILE A 40 1.40 1.44 2.64
C ILE A 40 2.59 0.70 2.02
N GLU A 41 2.71 0.67 0.69
CA GLU A 41 3.86 0.08 0.00
C GLU A 41 5.14 0.85 0.27
N ARG A 42 5.07 2.19 0.38
CA ARG A 42 6.21 3.01 0.82
C ARG A 42 6.60 2.68 2.27
N TRP A 43 5.63 2.48 3.15
CA TRP A 43 5.89 2.07 4.53
C TRP A 43 6.57 0.68 4.58
N PHE A 44 6.12 -0.29 3.78
CA PHE A 44 6.79 -1.59 3.64
C PHE A 44 8.23 -1.43 3.14
N GLY A 45 8.47 -0.55 2.17
CA GLY A 45 9.82 -0.20 1.73
C GLY A 45 10.71 0.36 2.85
N GLU A 46 10.17 1.18 3.75
CA GLU A 46 10.91 1.72 4.89
C GLU A 46 11.34 0.65 5.90
N ILE A 47 10.40 -0.18 6.37
CA ILE A 47 10.74 -1.25 7.33
C ILE A 47 11.71 -2.26 6.71
N MET A 48 11.54 -2.57 5.42
CA MET A 48 12.47 -3.43 4.69
C MET A 48 13.89 -2.88 4.69
N ARG A 49 14.07 -1.58 4.38
CA ARG A 49 15.40 -0.95 4.30
C ARG A 49 16.03 -0.70 5.68
N LYS A 50 15.23 -0.33 6.67
CA LYS A 50 15.71 0.11 7.99
C LYS A 50 15.89 -1.03 8.98
N ARG A 51 15.02 -2.04 8.95
CA ARG A 51 15.02 -3.12 9.94
C ARG A 51 15.33 -4.48 9.33
N ILE A 52 14.63 -4.87 8.28
CA ILE A 52 14.66 -6.27 7.82
C ILE A 52 15.97 -6.59 7.07
N ARG A 53 16.37 -5.79 6.07
CA ARG A 53 17.61 -6.03 5.30
C ARG A 53 18.91 -5.91 6.10
N ARG A 54 18.85 -5.28 7.28
CA ARG A 54 20.00 -5.07 8.17
C ARG A 54 20.01 -6.03 9.35
N GLY A 55 18.94 -6.80 9.54
CA GLY A 55 18.82 -7.79 10.59
C GLY A 55 19.27 -9.16 10.11
N VAL A 56 19.81 -9.95 11.03
CA VAL A 56 19.94 -11.39 10.89
C VAL A 56 18.93 -11.98 11.87
N PHE A 57 18.04 -12.84 11.38
CA PHE A 57 17.00 -13.45 12.18
C PHE A 57 17.15 -14.97 12.10
N THR A 58 17.24 -15.60 13.25
CA THR A 58 17.42 -17.05 13.40
C THR A 58 16.09 -17.80 13.50
N SER A 59 14.98 -17.07 13.71
CA SER A 59 13.64 -17.65 13.82
C SER A 59 12.53 -16.66 13.43
N VAL A 60 11.34 -17.20 13.12
CA VAL A 60 10.15 -16.39 12.83
C VAL A 60 9.70 -15.52 14.03
N PRO A 61 9.71 -16.00 15.29
CA PRO A 61 9.40 -15.15 16.44
C PRO A 61 10.33 -13.95 16.58
N GLU A 62 11.63 -14.13 16.31
CA GLU A 62 12.59 -13.03 16.28
C GLU A 62 12.29 -12.00 15.17
N LEU A 63 11.92 -12.54 13.99
CA LEU A 63 11.11 -11.91 12.93
C LEU A 63 10.11 -10.89 13.46
N VAL A 64 9.08 -11.44 14.07
CA VAL A 64 7.89 -10.73 14.53
C VAL A 64 8.25 -9.68 15.58
N ALA A 65 9.06 -10.04 16.58
CA ALA A 65 9.48 -9.11 17.63
C ALA A 65 10.22 -7.88 17.06
N ALA A 66 11.05 -8.09 16.03
CA ALA A 66 11.75 -7.00 15.37
C ALA A 66 10.84 -6.06 14.57
N ILE A 67 9.76 -6.59 13.99
CA ILE A 67 8.73 -5.82 13.28
C ILE A 67 7.88 -5.02 14.29
N ASP A 68 7.43 -5.67 15.36
CA ASP A 68 6.63 -5.03 16.42
C ASP A 68 7.37 -3.88 17.08
N GLU A 69 8.66 -4.08 17.38
CA GLU A 69 9.49 -3.02 17.95
C GLU A 69 9.64 -1.84 16.98
N PHE A 70 9.83 -2.12 15.69
CA PHE A 70 9.90 -1.07 14.67
C PHE A 70 8.58 -0.27 14.59
N ILE A 71 7.43 -0.96 14.63
CA ILE A 71 6.11 -0.32 14.65
C ILE A 71 5.96 0.57 15.89
N ARG A 72 6.30 0.04 17.07
CA ARG A 72 6.19 0.77 18.34
C ARG A 72 7.05 2.04 18.36
N LEU A 73 8.30 1.93 17.92
CA LEU A 73 9.22 3.08 17.84
C LEU A 73 8.76 4.12 16.82
N ASN A 74 8.29 3.68 15.65
CA ASN A 74 7.76 4.60 14.64
C ASN A 74 6.48 5.32 15.11
N ASN A 75 5.61 4.63 15.86
CA ASN A 75 4.38 5.22 16.39
C ASN A 75 4.64 6.21 17.54
N LYS A 76 5.77 6.12 18.25
CA LYS A 76 6.14 7.07 19.30
C LYS A 76 6.44 8.47 18.76
N ASN A 77 6.96 8.57 17.54
CA ASN A 77 7.17 9.84 16.85
C ASN A 77 6.87 9.67 15.35
N PRO A 78 5.57 9.68 14.97
CA PRO A 78 5.16 9.35 13.62
C PRO A 78 5.63 10.43 12.65
N LYS A 79 6.33 10.01 11.61
CA LYS A 79 6.65 10.86 10.46
C LYS A 79 5.67 10.53 9.35
N PRO A 80 4.59 11.32 9.17
CA PRO A 80 3.59 11.03 8.16
C PRO A 80 4.22 11.10 6.77
N PHE A 81 3.82 10.18 5.90
CA PHE A 81 4.18 10.26 4.50
C PHE A 81 3.36 11.36 3.83
N VAL A 82 4.03 12.44 3.44
CA VAL A 82 3.40 13.54 2.71
C VAL A 82 3.43 13.24 1.21
N TRP A 83 2.29 13.49 0.56
CA TRP A 83 2.19 13.51 -0.90
C TRP A 83 2.79 14.80 -1.43
N THR A 84 3.82 14.68 -2.26
CA THR A 84 4.52 15.84 -2.85
C THR A 84 4.19 16.06 -4.32
N LYS A 85 3.51 15.11 -4.97
CA LYS A 85 3.11 15.23 -6.38
C LYS A 85 1.76 15.93 -6.47
N THR A 86 1.67 16.89 -7.39
CA THR A 86 0.41 17.57 -7.72
C THR A 86 -0.55 16.61 -8.39
N VAL A 87 -1.85 16.90 -8.29
CA VAL A 87 -2.91 16.12 -8.95
C VAL A 87 -2.65 16.02 -10.46
N ASP A 88 -2.26 17.12 -11.12
CA ASP A 88 -1.97 17.12 -12.56
C ASP A 88 -0.81 16.20 -12.94
N ALA A 89 0.24 16.16 -12.12
CA ALA A 89 1.37 15.27 -12.34
C ALA A 89 0.96 13.79 -12.18
N ILE A 90 0.07 13.50 -11.23
CA ILE A 90 -0.50 12.16 -11.04
C ILE A 90 -1.37 11.77 -12.24
N LEU A 91 -2.29 12.64 -12.66
CA LEU A 91 -3.18 12.40 -13.80
C LEU A 91 -2.40 12.17 -15.10
N LYS A 92 -1.38 12.99 -15.38
CA LYS A 92 -0.52 12.82 -16.56
C LYS A 92 0.16 11.46 -16.58
N LYS A 93 0.65 10.98 -15.43
CA LYS A 93 1.30 9.67 -15.32
C LYS A 93 0.30 8.53 -15.43
N ILE A 94 -0.89 8.66 -14.84
CA ILE A 94 -1.98 7.68 -15.00
C ILE A 94 -2.34 7.54 -16.48
N MET A 95 -2.59 8.65 -17.18
CA MET A 95 -2.93 8.65 -18.61
C MET A 95 -1.89 7.89 -19.44
N HIS A 96 -0.60 8.13 -19.16
CA HIS A 96 0.50 7.41 -19.81
C HIS A 96 0.47 5.89 -19.55
N CYS A 97 0.27 5.47 -18.29
CA CYS A 97 0.18 4.05 -17.93
C CYS A 97 -1.05 3.36 -18.56
N THR A 98 -2.20 4.03 -18.61
CA THR A 98 -3.41 3.48 -19.27
C THR A 98 -3.30 3.42 -20.79
N ALA A 99 -2.55 4.31 -21.44
CA ALA A 99 -2.31 4.24 -22.87
C ALA A 99 -1.51 2.97 -23.25
N GLY A 100 -0.52 2.59 -22.44
CA GLY A 100 0.23 1.34 -22.64
C GLY A 100 -0.60 0.06 -22.48
N LEU A 101 -1.65 0.09 -21.65
CA LEU A 101 -2.56 -1.06 -21.45
C LEU A 101 -3.45 -1.34 -22.67
N LYS A 102 -3.85 -0.31 -23.43
CA LYS A 102 -4.68 -0.49 -24.64
C LYS A 102 -3.95 -1.21 -25.78
N HIS A 103 -2.62 -1.23 -25.79
CA HIS A 103 -1.83 -1.92 -26.81
C HIS A 103 -1.59 -3.41 -26.52
N HIS A 104 -1.93 -3.90 -25.32
CA HIS A 104 -1.71 -5.31 -24.93
C HIS A 104 -2.99 -6.16 -24.92
N THR A 105 -4.17 -5.58 -25.14
CA THR A 105 -5.46 -6.31 -25.15
C THR A 105 -6.02 -6.54 -26.56
N SER A 106 -5.18 -6.53 -27.59
CA SER A 106 -5.54 -6.95 -28.94
C SER A 106 -4.75 -8.19 -29.31
N CYS A 107 -5.21 -9.35 -28.84
CA CYS A 107 -4.96 -10.64 -29.48
C CYS A 107 -6.27 -11.44 -29.44
#